data_AF-A0A6D2I7H6-F1
#
_entry.id   AF-A0A6D2I7H6-F1
#
_cell.length_a   1.000
_cell.length_b   1.000
_cell.length_c   1.000
_cell.angle_alpha   90.00
_cell.angle_beta   90.00
_cell.angle_gamma   90.00
#
_symmetry.space_group_name_H-M   'P 1'
#
loop_
_entity.id
_entity.type
_entity.pdbx_description
1 polymer ?
#
loop_
_entity_poly.entity_id
_entity_poly.type
_entity_poly.pdbx_seq_one_letter_code
_entity_poly.pdbx_strand_id
1 'polypeptide(L)'
;MLIYGYINDPRDVLEPAITEARAWASPQTVHETVRILPANNTGTPISGEWCQVDGACKETECHAGLGWYNFDPSLGSILVGSCNLRRGLSPLQTELEALVWAFEILLKEVEKCKRKFHVFSLTHIPRTKNTNADKLARSARDQPYDVYYVNSIPPATLPIPR
;
A
#
# COMPACT_ATOMS: atom_id res chain seq x y z
N MET A 1 -1.87 8.38 -12.11
CA MET A 1 -2.57 9.58 -12.62
C MET A 1 -2.15 10.83 -11.84
N LEU A 2 -1.90 11.99 -12.47
CA LEU A 2 -1.77 13.27 -11.75
C LEU A 2 -3.18 13.89 -11.62
N ILE A 3 -3.69 14.04 -10.41
CA ILE A 3 -4.92 14.80 -10.16
C ILE A 3 -4.51 16.13 -9.50
N TYR A 4 -4.74 17.24 -10.20
CA TYR A 4 -4.69 18.58 -9.60
C TYR A 4 -6.06 18.90 -9.02
N GLY A 5 -6.13 19.12 -7.70
CA GLY A 5 -7.37 19.54 -7.03
C GLY A 5 -7.16 19.76 -5.54
N TYR A 6 -7.86 20.76 -5.00
CA TYR A 6 -7.95 21.01 -3.56
C TYR A 6 -8.81 19.90 -2.94
N ILE A 7 -8.24 19.04 -2.10
CA ILE A 7 -8.94 17.89 -1.51
C ILE A 7 -9.59 18.36 -0.19
N ASN A 8 -10.91 18.47 -0.18
CA ASN A 8 -11.67 18.82 1.02
C ASN A 8 -12.15 17.57 1.78
N ASP A 9 -12.40 16.45 1.09
CA ASP A 9 -12.80 15.17 1.68
C ASP A 9 -11.86 14.05 1.19
N PRO A 10 -11.25 13.26 2.08
CA PRO A 10 -10.37 12.14 1.69
C PRO A 10 -11.06 11.04 0.86
N ARG A 11 -12.40 10.94 0.88
CA ARG A 11 -13.16 10.03 0.00
C ARG A 11 -13.12 10.43 -1.47
N ASP A 12 -12.89 11.71 -1.76
CA ASP A 12 -12.77 12.24 -3.14
C ASP A 12 -11.53 11.67 -3.87
N VAL A 13 -10.59 11.11 -3.11
CA VAL A 13 -9.37 10.47 -3.61
C VAL A 13 -9.51 8.94 -3.62
N LEU A 14 -10.21 8.39 -2.63
CA LEU A 14 -10.33 6.96 -2.43
C LEU A 14 -11.11 6.28 -3.57
N GLU A 15 -12.27 6.82 -3.95
CA GLU A 15 -13.10 6.22 -4.99
C GLU A 15 -12.42 6.21 -6.38
N PRO A 16 -11.75 7.30 -6.84
CA PRO A 16 -10.94 7.26 -8.04
C PRO A 16 -9.78 6.27 -7.97
N ALA A 17 -9.08 6.19 -6.83
CA ALA A 17 -7.94 5.26 -6.66
C ALA A 17 -8.39 3.79 -6.68
N ILE A 18 -9.52 3.48 -6.01
CA ILE A 18 -10.15 2.15 -6.05
C ILE A 18 -10.58 1.81 -7.48
N THR A 19 -11.20 2.77 -8.19
CA THR A 19 -11.67 2.56 -9.56
C THR A 19 -10.51 2.33 -10.54
N GLU A 20 -9.46 3.14 -10.46
CA GLU A 20 -8.25 2.98 -11.28
C GLU A 20 -7.61 1.62 -11.00
N ALA A 21 -7.45 1.24 -9.74
CA ALA A 21 -6.79 0.00 -9.38
C ALA A 21 -7.64 -1.25 -9.70
N ARG A 22 -8.98 -1.14 -9.73
CA ARG A 22 -9.89 -2.15 -10.31
C ARG A 22 -9.80 -2.23 -11.84
N ALA A 23 -9.65 -1.10 -12.53
CA ALA A 23 -9.49 -1.07 -13.99
C ALA A 23 -8.17 -1.72 -14.45
N TRP A 24 -7.12 -1.64 -13.62
CA TRP A 24 -5.87 -2.38 -13.79
C TRP A 24 -6.02 -3.89 -13.57
N ALA A 25 -7.03 -4.33 -12.82
CA ALA A 25 -7.32 -5.74 -12.57
C ALA A 25 -8.10 -6.45 -13.70
N SER A 26 -8.61 -5.69 -14.69
CA SER A 26 -9.20 -6.28 -15.89
C SER A 26 -8.09 -6.72 -16.87
N PRO A 27 -8.21 -7.89 -17.53
CA PRO A 27 -7.24 -8.32 -18.53
C PRO A 27 -7.31 -7.39 -19.75
N GLN A 28 -6.47 -6.36 -19.76
CA GLN A 28 -6.33 -5.48 -20.92
C GLN A 28 -5.47 -6.18 -21.97
N THR A 29 -6.15 -6.74 -22.96
CA THR A 29 -5.54 -7.04 -24.24
C THR A 29 -5.52 -5.71 -24.99
N VAL A 30 -4.34 -5.12 -25.17
CA VAL A 30 -3.89 -4.22 -26.25
C VAL A 30 -2.88 -3.21 -25.67
N HIS A 31 -1.71 -3.21 -26.32
CA HIS A 31 -0.65 -2.23 -26.18
C HIS A 31 -1.18 -0.79 -26.19
N GLU A 32 -1.11 -0.12 -25.04
CA GLU A 32 -1.12 1.34 -25.00
C GLU A 32 0.20 1.82 -24.41
N THR A 33 1.05 2.34 -25.27
CA THR A 33 2.36 2.92 -24.94
C THR A 33 2.14 4.18 -24.10
N VAL A 34 2.04 4.01 -22.79
CA VAL A 34 2.14 5.12 -21.83
C VAL A 34 3.57 5.64 -21.85
N ARG A 35 3.75 6.90 -22.23
CA ARG A 35 5.05 7.57 -22.26
C ARG A 35 5.64 7.59 -20.84
N ILE A 36 6.60 6.69 -20.61
CA ILE A 36 7.55 6.78 -19.51
C ILE A 36 8.35 8.06 -19.73
N LEU A 37 8.08 9.11 -18.94
CA LEU A 37 9.06 10.18 -18.80
C LEU A 37 10.30 9.54 -18.17
N PRO A 38 11.50 9.74 -18.74
CA PRO A 38 12.71 9.20 -18.15
C PRO A 38 12.83 9.83 -16.77
N ALA A 39 12.76 8.98 -15.74
CA ALA A 39 13.22 9.34 -14.42
C ALA A 39 14.70 9.66 -14.58
N ASN A 40 15.02 10.94 -14.79
CA ASN A 40 16.39 11.40 -14.68
C ASN A 40 16.81 11.05 -13.26
N ASN A 41 17.83 10.19 -13.20
CA ASN A 41 18.55 9.79 -12.01
C ASN A 41 19.12 11.04 -11.30
N THR A 42 18.30 11.68 -10.49
CA THR A 42 18.74 12.55 -9.40
C THR A 42 17.88 12.19 -8.22
N GLY A 43 18.49 11.51 -7.25
CA GLY A 43 17.88 11.16 -5.97
C GLY A 43 17.54 12.42 -5.20
N THR A 44 16.40 13.03 -5.51
CA THR A 44 15.69 13.87 -4.55
C THR A 44 15.19 12.92 -3.47
N PRO A 45 15.58 13.10 -2.19
CA PRO A 45 14.94 12.39 -1.10
C PRO A 45 13.44 12.60 -1.26
N ILE A 46 12.65 11.53 -1.20
CA ILE A 46 11.20 11.64 -1.11
C ILE A 46 10.94 12.43 0.17
N SER A 47 10.78 13.74 0.05
CA SER A 47 10.59 14.65 1.16
C SER A 47 9.10 14.63 1.46
N GLY A 48 8.70 13.69 2.31
CA GLY A 48 7.30 13.48 2.65
C GLY A 48 7.06 12.10 3.24
N GLU A 49 5.90 11.96 3.88
CA GLU A 49 5.37 10.68 4.33
C GLU A 49 5.23 9.72 3.15
N TRP A 50 5.67 8.47 3.31
CA TRP A 50 5.58 7.46 2.26
C TRP A 50 5.08 6.13 2.81
N CYS A 51 4.48 5.34 1.92
CA CYS A 51 3.88 4.06 2.26
C CYS A 51 4.33 2.97 1.29
N GLN A 52 4.70 1.82 1.84
CA GLN A 52 4.90 0.55 1.16
C GLN A 52 3.65 -0.31 1.33
N VAL A 53 3.25 -1.02 0.28
CA VAL A 53 2.07 -1.89 0.28
C VAL A 53 2.44 -3.16 -0.50
N ASP A 54 2.03 -4.33 -0.03
CA ASP A 54 2.22 -5.61 -0.71
C ASP A 54 1.08 -6.59 -0.37
N GLY A 55 0.71 -7.39 -1.36
CA GLY A 55 -0.17 -8.53 -1.22
C GLY A 55 0.58 -9.86 -1.32
N ALA A 56 0.29 -10.80 -0.44
CA ALA A 56 0.85 -12.15 -0.45
C ALA A 56 -0.25 -13.20 -0.64
N CYS A 57 -0.27 -13.86 -1.79
CA CYS A 57 -1.15 -15.00 -2.03
C CYS A 57 -0.34 -16.22 -2.53
N LYS A 58 -0.87 -17.42 -2.31
CA LYS A 58 -0.42 -18.66 -2.94
C LYS A 58 -1.62 -19.56 -3.19
N GLU A 59 -1.68 -20.15 -4.38
CA GLU A 59 -2.80 -20.99 -4.82
C GLU A 59 -3.04 -22.20 -3.90
N THR A 60 -1.99 -22.71 -3.27
CA THR A 60 -2.05 -23.88 -2.37
C THR A 60 -2.44 -23.54 -0.92
N GLU A 61 -2.44 -22.28 -0.52
CA GLU A 61 -2.61 -21.86 0.87
C GLU A 61 -4.06 -21.46 1.20
N CYS A 62 -4.41 -21.43 2.49
CA CYS A 62 -5.76 -21.11 2.97
C CYS A 62 -6.06 -19.63 3.16
N HIS A 63 -5.02 -18.81 3.21
CA HIS A 63 -5.15 -17.38 3.40
C HIS A 63 -4.37 -16.63 2.32
N ALA A 64 -4.84 -15.44 2.00
CA ALA A 64 -4.04 -14.37 1.43
C ALA A 64 -3.65 -13.42 2.58
N GLY A 65 -2.51 -12.76 2.48
CA GLY A 65 -2.06 -11.79 3.46
C GLY A 65 -1.88 -10.42 2.82
N LEU A 66 -2.26 -9.38 3.56
CA LEU A 66 -2.09 -7.99 3.19
C LEU A 66 -1.08 -7.35 4.15
N GLY A 67 -0.19 -6.52 3.62
CA GLY A 67 0.81 -5.84 4.42
C GLY A 67 1.06 -4.43 3.90
N TRP A 68 1.18 -3.47 4.82
CA TRP A 68 1.60 -2.12 4.49
C TRP A 68 2.43 -1.49 5.60
N TYR A 69 3.34 -0.61 5.21
CA TYR A 69 4.28 0.07 6.09
C TYR A 69 4.33 1.54 5.71
N ASN A 70 3.92 2.42 6.62
CA ASN A 70 3.95 3.86 6.48
C ASN A 70 5.03 4.45 7.39
N PHE A 71 5.74 5.46 6.86
CA PHE A 71 6.71 6.24 7.61
C PHE A 71 6.56 7.73 7.31
N ASP A 72 6.40 8.51 8.38
CA ASP A 72 6.45 9.97 8.34
C ASP A 72 7.85 10.44 8.82
N PRO A 73 8.73 10.89 7.91
CA PRO A 73 10.06 11.36 8.29
C PRO A 73 10.02 12.66 9.10
N SER A 74 8.96 13.46 9.01
CA SER A 74 8.82 14.73 9.73
C SER A 74 8.55 14.50 11.21
N LEU A 75 7.79 13.44 11.53
CA LEU A 75 7.44 13.07 12.90
C LEU A 75 8.30 11.93 13.45
N GLY A 76 9.05 11.24 12.59
CA GLY A 76 9.75 10.00 12.93
C GLY A 76 8.78 8.86 13.30
N SER A 77 7.51 8.96 12.91
CA SER A 77 6.47 8.00 13.27
C SER A 77 6.31 6.94 12.20
N ILE A 78 6.03 5.72 12.66
CA ILE A 78 5.67 4.59 11.80
C ILE A 78 4.23 4.16 12.08
N LEU A 79 3.59 3.64 11.05
CA LEU A 79 2.32 2.95 11.17
C LEU A 79 2.34 1.74 10.25
N VAL A 80 1.96 0.58 10.75
CA VAL A 80 2.00 -0.65 9.97
C VAL A 80 0.67 -1.38 10.06
N GLY A 81 0.34 -2.10 8.98
CA GLY A 81 -0.78 -3.01 8.92
C GLY A 81 -0.38 -4.40 8.46
N SER A 82 -0.96 -5.41 9.09
CA SER A 82 -0.86 -6.82 8.69
C SER A 82 -2.21 -7.49 8.92
N CYS A 83 -2.83 -8.03 7.88
CA CYS A 83 -4.07 -8.79 8.01
C CYS A 83 -4.12 -9.94 7.02
N ASN A 84 -4.99 -10.92 7.27
CA ASN A 84 -5.23 -11.99 6.32
C ASN A 84 -6.70 -12.03 5.87
N LEU A 85 -6.89 -12.58 4.68
CA LEU A 85 -8.18 -12.80 4.04
C LEU A 85 -8.31 -14.28 3.71
N ARG A 86 -9.52 -14.81 3.80
CA ARG A 86 -9.80 -16.20 3.43
C ARG A 86 -9.66 -16.38 1.90
N ARG A 87 -9.24 -17.58 1.48
CA ARG A 87 -8.92 -18.02 0.10
C ARG A 87 -9.69 -17.29 -1.02
N GLY A 88 -9.06 -17.20 -2.19
CA GLY A 88 -9.73 -16.94 -3.47
C GLY A 88 -9.31 -15.67 -4.18
N LEU A 89 -8.33 -14.93 -3.65
CA LEU A 89 -7.78 -13.77 -4.32
C LEU A 89 -6.58 -14.16 -5.20
N SER A 90 -6.60 -13.67 -6.43
CA SER A 90 -5.42 -13.66 -7.31
C SER A 90 -4.32 -12.75 -6.76
N PRO A 91 -3.06 -12.88 -7.25
CA PRO A 91 -1.98 -11.98 -6.88
C PRO A 91 -2.37 -10.51 -7.01
N LEU A 92 -2.93 -10.12 -8.16
CA LEU A 92 -3.29 -8.73 -8.43
C LEU A 92 -4.42 -8.22 -7.53
N GLN A 93 -5.42 -9.06 -7.23
CA GLN A 93 -6.47 -8.69 -6.27
C GLN A 93 -5.90 -8.52 -4.87
N THR A 94 -4.94 -9.34 -4.46
CA THR A 94 -4.33 -9.24 -3.13
C THR A 94 -3.52 -7.95 -2.98
N GLU A 95 -2.77 -7.56 -4.03
CA GLU A 95 -2.07 -6.26 -4.07
C GLU A 95 -3.05 -5.07 -3.98
N LEU A 96 -4.17 -5.16 -4.71
CA LEU A 96 -5.22 -4.14 -4.70
C LEU A 96 -5.86 -3.99 -3.31
N GLU A 97 -6.27 -5.10 -2.68
CA GLU A 97 -6.88 -5.07 -1.35
C GLU A 97 -5.92 -4.49 -0.30
N ALA A 98 -4.63 -4.83 -0.38
CA ALA A 98 -3.62 -4.24 0.49
C ALA A 98 -3.54 -2.71 0.32
N LEU A 99 -3.65 -2.22 -0.92
CA LEU A 99 -3.63 -0.79 -1.22
C LEU A 99 -4.86 -0.08 -0.65
N VAL A 100 -6.05 -0.59 -0.93
CA VAL A 100 -7.30 -0.01 -0.43
C VAL A 100 -7.28 0.06 1.08
N TRP A 101 -6.88 -1.02 1.75
CA TRP A 101 -6.82 -1.07 3.20
C TRP A 101 -5.81 -0.05 3.79
N ALA A 102 -4.62 0.06 3.18
CA ALA A 102 -3.64 1.06 3.60
C ALA A 102 -4.21 2.48 3.50
N PHE A 103 -4.87 2.82 2.39
CA PHE A 103 -5.50 4.13 2.20
C PHE A 103 -6.59 4.39 3.24
N GLU A 104 -7.50 3.44 3.48
CA GLU A 104 -8.57 3.61 4.47
C GLU A 104 -8.03 3.92 5.87
N ILE A 105 -6.96 3.25 6.29
CA ILE A 105 -6.35 3.47 7.61
C ILE A 105 -5.61 4.80 7.67
N LEU A 106 -4.81 5.12 6.64
CA LEU A 106 -4.08 6.39 6.60
C LEU A 106 -5.04 7.57 6.61
N LEU A 107 -6.12 7.53 5.82
CA LEU A 107 -7.12 8.60 5.81
C LEU A 107 -7.77 8.81 7.19
N LYS A 108 -8.11 7.73 7.89
CA LYS A 108 -8.64 7.81 9.27
C LYS A 108 -7.66 8.47 10.24
N GLU A 109 -6.36 8.14 10.16
CA GLU A 109 -5.35 8.76 11.02
C GLU A 109 -5.09 10.23 10.66
N VAL A 110 -5.26 10.61 9.40
CA VAL A 110 -5.16 12.00 8.93
C VAL A 110 -6.29 12.85 9.47
N GLU A 111 -7.53 12.36 9.38
CA GLU A 111 -8.70 13.02 9.94
C GLU A 111 -8.55 13.22 11.45
N LYS A 112 -8.14 12.16 12.16
CA LYS A 112 -7.91 12.19 13.61
C LYS A 112 -6.84 13.20 14.01
N CYS A 113 -5.74 13.26 13.26
CA CYS A 113 -4.65 14.20 13.53
C CYS A 113 -4.89 15.61 12.93
N LYS A 114 -6.05 15.86 12.30
CA LYS A 114 -6.37 17.09 11.55
C LYS A 114 -5.27 17.51 10.57
N ARG A 115 -4.54 16.53 10.02
CA ARG A 115 -3.47 16.77 9.05
C ARG A 115 -4.11 17.05 7.69
N LYS A 116 -3.39 17.76 6.83
CA LYS A 116 -3.83 18.07 5.46
C LYS A 116 -3.00 17.28 4.46
N PHE A 117 -3.65 16.43 3.68
CA PHE A 117 -3.05 15.79 2.51
C PHE A 117 -3.29 16.69 1.31
N HIS A 118 -2.21 17.20 0.73
CA HIS A 118 -2.30 18.09 -0.43
C HIS A 118 -2.13 17.32 -1.75
N VAL A 119 -1.33 16.26 -1.74
CA VAL A 119 -0.97 15.47 -2.93
C VAL A 119 -0.67 14.03 -2.50
N PHE A 120 -0.99 13.05 -3.34
CA PHE A 120 -0.50 11.67 -3.24
C PHE A 120 -0.02 11.17 -4.60
N SER A 121 0.87 10.18 -4.61
CA SER A 121 1.35 9.54 -5.83
C SER A 121 1.58 8.05 -5.61
N LEU A 122 1.09 7.22 -6.52
CA LEU A 122 1.43 5.80 -6.56
C LEU A 122 2.65 5.59 -7.46
N THR A 123 3.66 4.89 -6.94
CA THR A 123 4.86 4.54 -7.69
C THR A 123 5.15 3.06 -7.48
N HIS A 124 5.50 2.35 -8.55
CA HIS A 124 5.92 0.95 -8.44
C HIS A 124 7.25 0.84 -7.67
N ILE A 125 7.24 0.06 -6.59
CA ILE A 125 8.43 -0.23 -5.78
C ILE A 125 8.95 -1.62 -6.18
N PRO A 126 10.20 -1.76 -6.66
CA PRO A 126 10.77 -3.07 -6.94
C PRO A 126 10.71 -3.98 -5.72
N ARG A 127 10.42 -5.27 -5.96
CA ARG A 127 10.20 -6.27 -4.89
C ARG A 127 11.38 -6.39 -3.91
N THR A 128 12.61 -6.17 -4.37
CA THR A 128 13.82 -6.15 -3.53
C THR A 128 13.88 -4.98 -2.55
N LYS A 129 13.09 -3.92 -2.77
CA LYS A 129 13.00 -2.72 -1.93
C LYS A 129 11.74 -2.69 -1.07
N ASN A 130 10.67 -3.37 -1.48
CA ASN A 130 9.38 -3.42 -0.76
C ASN A 130 9.39 -4.37 0.47
N THR A 131 10.51 -4.46 1.19
CA THR A 131 10.74 -5.59 2.11
C THR A 131 9.88 -5.55 3.38
N ASN A 132 9.37 -4.38 3.81
CA ASN A 132 8.59 -4.28 5.03
C ASN A 132 7.16 -4.79 4.81
N ALA A 133 6.48 -4.25 3.79
CA ALA A 133 5.13 -4.66 3.44
C ALA A 133 5.07 -6.14 3.03
N ASP A 134 6.05 -6.60 2.25
CA ASP A 134 6.17 -7.99 1.81
C ASP A 134 6.35 -8.99 2.98
N LYS A 135 7.08 -8.61 4.05
CA LYS A 135 7.17 -9.41 5.28
C LYS A 135 5.85 -9.42 6.05
N LEU A 136 5.19 -8.26 6.19
CA LEU A 136 3.91 -8.14 6.88
C LEU A 136 2.82 -8.98 6.21
N ALA A 137 2.76 -8.92 4.88
CA ALA A 137 1.80 -9.67 4.07
C ALA A 137 2.03 -11.18 4.21
N ARG A 138 3.27 -11.66 4.02
CA ARG A 138 3.58 -13.09 4.21
C ARG A 138 3.34 -13.57 5.63
N SER A 139 3.73 -12.78 6.63
CA SER A 139 3.54 -13.15 8.03
C SER A 139 2.07 -13.33 8.39
N ALA A 140 1.17 -12.50 7.85
CA ALA A 140 -0.27 -12.65 8.05
C ALA A 140 -0.84 -13.88 7.35
N ARG A 141 -0.39 -14.10 6.10
CA ARG A 141 -0.80 -15.24 5.28
C ARG A 141 -0.47 -16.57 5.95
N ASP A 142 0.72 -16.66 6.52
CA ASP A 142 1.24 -17.89 7.11
C ASP A 142 0.62 -18.20 8.50
N GLN A 143 -0.23 -17.31 9.06
CA GLN A 143 -0.94 -17.60 10.32
C GLN A 143 -2.10 -18.59 10.11
N PRO A 144 -2.34 -19.51 11.07
CA PRO A 144 -3.43 -20.47 11.00
C PRO A 144 -4.79 -19.89 11.43
N TYR A 145 -4.82 -18.68 11.97
CA TYR A 145 -6.01 -17.97 12.45
C TYR A 145 -6.17 -16.63 11.73
N ASP A 146 -7.37 -16.04 11.81
CA ASP A 146 -7.66 -14.73 11.23
C ASP A 146 -6.80 -13.64 11.94
N VAL A 147 -6.13 -12.80 11.16
CA VAL A 147 -5.20 -11.75 11.62
C VAL A 147 -5.73 -10.38 11.22
N TYR A 148 -5.76 -9.45 12.17
CA TYR A 148 -5.96 -8.02 11.91
C TYR A 148 -5.09 -7.21 12.87
N TYR A 149 -4.06 -6.57 12.35
CA TYR A 149 -3.09 -5.79 13.11
C TYR A 149 -2.88 -4.42 12.47
N VAL A 150 -3.07 -3.35 13.24
CA VAL A 150 -2.72 -1.98 12.86
C VAL A 150 -2.11 -1.28 14.09
N ASN A 151 -0.84 -0.89 14.02
CA ASN A 151 -0.18 -0.20 15.13
C ASN A 151 1.10 0.54 14.67
N SER A 152 1.65 1.37 15.56
CA SER A 152 2.95 2.05 15.40
C SER A 152 4.13 1.22 15.90
N ILE A 153 3.89 -0.02 16.33
CA ILE A 153 4.94 -0.96 16.72
C ILE A 153 4.97 -2.05 15.66
N PRO A 154 6.10 -2.34 15.00
CA PRO A 154 6.18 -3.47 14.09
C PRO A 154 6.00 -4.78 14.88
N PRO A 155 5.18 -5.74 14.42
CA PRO A 155 5.16 -7.06 15.05
C PRO A 155 6.58 -7.66 15.05
N ALA A 156 6.91 -8.45 16.07
CA ALA A 156 8.28 -8.90 16.39
C ALA A 156 8.99 -9.76 15.31
N THR A 157 8.44 -9.84 14.10
CA THR A 157 8.98 -10.52 12.92
C THR A 157 9.62 -9.56 11.89
N LEU A 158 9.70 -8.25 12.17
CA LEU A 158 10.33 -7.29 11.26
C LEU A 158 11.77 -6.94 11.68
N PRO A 159 12.80 -7.36 10.93
CA PRO A 159 14.13 -6.81 11.12
C PRO A 159 14.11 -5.33 10.69
N ILE A 160 14.44 -4.47 11.65
CA ILE A 160 14.56 -3.02 11.49
C ILE A 160 15.58 -2.75 10.37
N PRO A 161 15.26 -1.91 9.36
CA PRO A 161 16.26 -1.46 8.40
C PRO A 161 17.37 -0.72 9.16
N ARG A 162 18.63 -1.17 9.02
CA ARG A 162 19.80 -0.37 9.40
C ARG A 162 20.13 0.61 8.29
#